data_AF-A0A8J7ZFR2-F1
#
_entry.id   AF-A0A8J7ZFR2-F1
#
_cell.length_a   1.000
_cell.length_b   1.000
_cell.length_c   1.000
_cell.angle_alpha   90.00
_cell.angle_beta   90.00
_cell.angle_gamma   90.00
#
_symmetry.space_group_name_H-M   'P 1'
#
loop_
_entity.id
_entity.type
_entity.pdbx_description
1 polymer ?
#
loop_
_entity_poly.entity_id
_entity_poly.type
_entity_poly.pdbx_seq_one_letter_code
_entity_poly.pdbx_strand_id
1 'polypeptide(L)'
;MSTTPKPKRKIPDEFEILIMKLTAKLKKVEKDIAAFLIVGSVAHKNYVKNVSDCDFYLVIKKNRNKQTEILQSIGAIKNEFEANP
;
A
#
# COMPACT_ATOMS: atom_id res chain seq x y z
N MET A 1 24.84 -9.73 28.21
CA MET A 1 23.40 -9.98 28.44
C MET A 1 22.70 -10.08 27.09
N SER A 2 22.03 -11.20 26.82
CA SER A 2 21.22 -11.37 25.60
C SER A 2 20.00 -10.46 25.71
N THR A 3 19.93 -9.41 24.91
CA THR A 3 18.73 -8.56 24.86
C THR A 3 17.56 -9.41 24.40
N THR A 4 16.53 -9.51 25.24
CA THR A 4 15.29 -10.21 24.93
C THR A 4 14.73 -9.63 23.62
N PRO A 5 14.39 -10.45 22.61
CA PRO A 5 13.92 -9.94 21.33
C PRO A 5 12.70 -9.07 21.56
N LYS A 6 12.78 -7.78 21.21
CA LYS A 6 11.64 -6.87 21.31
C LYS A 6 10.47 -7.49 20.53
N PRO A 7 9.25 -7.50 21.09
CA PRO A 7 8.09 -8.05 20.40
C PRO A 7 7.98 -7.37 19.03
N LYS A 8 7.83 -8.19 17.96
CA LYS A 8 7.62 -7.68 16.61
C LYS A 8 6.45 -6.70 16.66
N ARG A 9 6.72 -5.41 16.47
CA ARG A 9 5.66 -4.38 16.47
C ARG A 9 4.58 -4.81 15.47
N LYS A 10 3.33 -4.87 15.93
CA LYS A 10 2.19 -5.01 15.02
C LYS A 10 2.13 -3.74 14.18
N ILE A 11 1.65 -3.88 12.95
CA ILE A 11 1.30 -2.71 12.14
C ILE A 11 0.21 -1.97 12.93
N PRO A 12 0.31 -0.65 13.15
CA PRO A 12 -0.73 0.13 13.80
C PRO A 12 -2.06 -0.01 13.05
N ASP A 13 -3.15 -0.05 13.82
CA ASP A 13 -4.52 -0.09 13.30
C ASP A 13 -4.78 1.04 12.29
N GLU A 14 -4.16 2.21 12.48
CA GLU A 14 -4.24 3.36 11.55
C GLU A 14 -3.74 3.01 10.14
N PHE A 15 -2.60 2.32 10.03
CA PHE A 15 -2.06 1.90 8.73
C PHE A 15 -2.82 0.71 8.17
N GLU A 16 -3.29 -0.20 9.03
CA GLU A 16 -4.12 -1.33 8.60
C GLU A 16 -5.44 -0.85 7.97
N ILE A 17 -6.08 0.17 8.55
CA ILE A 17 -7.27 0.82 7.96
C ILE A 17 -6.94 1.46 6.61
N LEU A 18 -5.82 2.17 6.49
CA LEU A 18 -5.38 2.78 5.22
C LEU A 18 -5.15 1.70 4.14
N ILE A 19 -4.48 0.60 4.50
CA ILE A 19 -4.25 -0.53 3.61
C ILE A 19 -5.59 -1.14 3.15
N MET A 20 -6.53 -1.34 4.08
CA MET A 20 -7.84 -1.89 3.75
C MET A 20 -8.64 -0.98 2.81
N LYS A 21 -8.67 0.33 3.07
CA LYS A 21 -9.35 1.32 2.21
C LYS A 21 -8.72 1.37 0.82
N LEU A 22 -7.39 1.43 0.74
CA LEU A 22 -6.68 1.45 -0.54
C LEU A 22 -6.93 0.16 -1.33
N THR A 23 -6.84 -0.99 -0.67
CA THR A 23 -7.14 -2.30 -1.28
C THR A 23 -8.59 -2.36 -1.77
N ALA A 24 -9.55 -1.83 -1.02
CA ALA A 24 -10.94 -1.76 -1.44
C ALA A 24 -11.14 -0.88 -2.69
N LYS A 25 -10.45 0.25 -2.82
CA LYS A 25 -10.49 1.08 -4.03
C LYS A 25 -9.83 0.38 -5.23
N LEU A 26 -8.72 -0.31 -4.98
CA LEU A 26 -7.98 -1.08 -5.99
C LEU A 26 -8.78 -2.30 -6.50
N LYS A 27 -9.81 -2.78 -5.79
CA LYS A 27 -10.69 -3.84 -6.30
C LYS A 27 -11.30 -3.53 -7.67
N LYS A 28 -11.54 -2.25 -7.98
CA LYS A 28 -12.07 -1.82 -9.28
C LYS A 28 -11.16 -2.19 -10.46
N VAL A 29 -9.86 -2.35 -10.22
CA VAL A 29 -8.81 -2.67 -11.20
C VAL A 29 -8.07 -3.97 -10.85
N GLU A 30 -8.63 -4.79 -9.96
CA GLU A 30 -7.99 -6.00 -9.40
C GLU A 30 -7.56 -7.00 -10.47
N LYS A 31 -8.30 -7.09 -11.58
CA LYS A 31 -8.00 -8.02 -12.67
C LYS A 31 -6.63 -7.75 -13.29
N ASP A 32 -6.22 -6.48 -13.33
CA ASP A 32 -4.98 -6.00 -13.94
C ASP A 32 -3.85 -5.82 -12.90
N ILE A 33 -4.14 -5.96 -11.61
CA ILE A 33 -3.14 -5.94 -10.54
C ILE A 33 -2.60 -7.36 -10.32
N ALA A 34 -1.28 -7.50 -10.30
CA ALA A 34 -0.59 -8.75 -9.97
C ALA A 34 -0.31 -8.85 -8.48
N ALA A 35 0.14 -7.76 -7.86
CA ALA A 35 0.45 -7.74 -6.44
C ALA A 35 0.36 -6.32 -5.87
N PHE A 36 0.08 -6.26 -4.57
CA PHE A 36 0.13 -5.05 -3.76
C PHE A 36 1.10 -5.31 -2.60
N LEU A 37 2.14 -4.49 -2.48
CA LEU A 37 3.23 -4.68 -1.54
C LEU A 37 3.38 -3.44 -0.66
N ILE A 38 3.32 -3.64 0.64
CA ILE A 38 3.65 -2.60 1.61
C ILE A 38 5.17 -2.57 1.74
N VAL A 39 5.76 -1.37 1.66
CA VAL A 39 7.21 -1.17 1.75
C VAL A 39 7.54 -0.10 2.79
N GLY A 40 8.83 0.20 2.93
CA GLY A 40 9.30 1.25 3.83
C GLY A 40 9.17 0.91 5.32
N SER A 41 9.20 1.95 6.14
CA SER A 41 9.31 1.83 7.60
C SER A 41 8.17 1.01 8.23
N VAL A 42 6.96 1.09 7.66
CA VAL A 42 5.79 0.32 8.09
C VAL A 42 5.98 -1.17 7.83
N ALA A 43 6.42 -1.56 6.62
CA ALA A 43 6.69 -2.96 6.29
C ALA A 43 7.80 -3.58 7.15
N HIS A 44 8.85 -2.79 7.43
CA HIS A 44 9.95 -3.20 8.30
C HIS A 44 9.63 -3.11 9.81
N LYS A 45 8.40 -2.73 10.18
CA LYS A 45 7.96 -2.57 11.58
C LYS A 45 8.82 -1.59 12.39
N ASN A 46 9.44 -0.63 11.69
CA ASN A 46 10.30 0.41 12.23
C ASN A 46 9.72 1.82 12.01
N TYR A 47 8.40 1.92 11.88
CA TYR A 47 7.71 3.19 11.75
C TYR A 47 7.79 4.00 13.05
N VAL A 48 7.74 5.32 12.91
CA VAL A 48 7.63 6.32 13.96
C VAL A 48 6.24 6.94 13.86
N LYS A 49 5.46 6.86 14.94
CA LYS A 49 4.08 7.39 14.97
C LYS A 49 4.09 8.88 14.62
N ASN A 50 3.15 9.33 13.78
CA ASN A 50 2.99 10.71 13.30
C ASN A 50 4.17 11.30 12.51
N VAL A 51 5.13 10.46 12.10
CA VAL A 51 6.32 10.89 11.33
C VAL A 51 6.53 10.00 10.12
N SER A 52 6.22 8.71 10.22
CA SER A 52 6.39 7.76 9.13
C SER A 52 5.19 7.75 8.19
N ASP A 53 5.48 7.90 6.91
CA ASP A 53 4.54 7.69 5.82
C ASP A 53 4.29 6.20 5.55
N CYS A 54 3.22 5.91 4.81
CA CYS A 54 2.89 4.56 4.36
C CYS A 54 3.21 4.40 2.88
N ASP A 55 4.27 3.65 2.59
CA ASP A 55 4.75 3.42 1.23
C ASP A 55 4.22 2.10 0.66
N PHE A 56 3.84 2.14 -0.62
CA PHE A 56 3.33 0.96 -1.33
C PHE A 56 3.91 0.83 -2.73
N TYR A 57 4.15 -0.41 -3.14
CA TYR A 57 4.34 -0.77 -4.54
C TYR A 57 3.13 -1.53 -5.07
N LEU A 58 2.68 -1.11 -6.25
CA LEU A 58 1.66 -1.79 -7.02
C LEU A 58 2.32 -2.47 -8.22
N VAL A 59 2.18 -3.79 -8.30
CA VAL A 59 2.65 -4.57 -9.45
C VAL A 59 1.47 -4.81 -10.37
N ILE A 60 1.61 -4.39 -11.62
CA ILE A 60 0.56 -4.47 -12.65
C ILE A 60 0.89 -5.62 -13.59
N LYS A 61 -0.11 -6.43 -13.97
CA LYS A 61 0.05 -7.45 -15.01
C LYS A 61 0.37 -6.77 -16.33
N LYS A 62 1.43 -7.23 -16.99
CA LYS A 62 1.87 -6.65 -18.26
C LYS A 62 0.84 -6.94 -19.35
N ASN A 63 0.06 -5.93 -19.72
CA ASN A 63 -0.82 -5.95 -20.89
C ASN A 63 -0.48 -4.76 -21.80
N ARG A 64 0.31 -4.99 -22.85
CA ARG A 64 0.81 -3.94 -23.75
C ARG A 64 -0.31 -3.13 -24.41
N ASN A 65 -1.46 -3.74 -24.65
CA ASN A 65 -2.57 -3.08 -25.35
C ASN A 65 -3.39 -2.18 -24.43
N LYS A 66 -3.35 -2.42 -23.11
CA LYS A 66 -4.14 -1.69 -22.10
C LYS A 66 -3.29 -0.92 -21.10
N GLN A 67 -1.98 -0.85 -21.30
CA GLN A 67 -1.04 -0.28 -20.34
C GLN A 67 -1.38 1.17 -19.98
N THR A 68 -1.74 1.99 -20.97
CA THR A 68 -2.11 3.39 -20.75
C THR A 68 -3.41 3.52 -19.94
N GLU A 69 -4.44 2.74 -20.27
CA GLU A 69 -5.73 2.74 -19.56
C GLU A 69 -5.58 2.28 -18.11
N ILE A 70 -4.78 1.24 -17.88
CA ILE A 70 -4.51 0.73 -16.54
C ILE A 70 -3.79 1.79 -15.70
N LEU A 71 -2.76 2.44 -16.27
CA LEU A 71 -2.04 3.51 -15.58
C LEU A 71 -2.94 4.72 -15.28
N GLN A 72 -3.83 5.10 -16.21
CA GLN A 72 -4.81 6.18 -15.98
C GLN A 72 -5.81 5.81 -14.88
N SER A 73 -6.30 4.58 -14.84
CA SER A 73 -7.23 4.09 -13.82
C SER A 73 -6.58 4.10 -12.43
N ILE A 74 -5.31 3.66 -12.35
CA ILE A 74 -4.52 3.70 -11.11
C ILE A 74 -4.26 5.15 -10.70
N GLY A 75 -3.93 6.04 -11.65
CA GLY A 75 -3.77 7.46 -11.38
C GLY A 75 -5.03 8.11 -10.82
N ALA A 76 -6.21 7.76 -11.36
CA ALA A 76 -7.49 8.23 -10.84
C ALA A 76 -7.74 7.74 -9.40
N ILE A 77 -7.45 6.46 -9.12
CA ILE A 77 -7.56 5.90 -7.76
C ILE A 77 -6.60 6.57 -6.80
N LYS A 78 -5.36 6.83 -7.23
CA LYS A 78 -4.37 7.57 -6.44
C LYS A 78 -4.91 8.95 -6.04
N ASN A 79 -5.37 9.73 -7.01
CA ASN A 79 -5.91 11.07 -6.76
C ASN A 79 -7.17 11.02 -5.85
N GLU A 80 -8.04 10.03 -6.05
CA GLU A 80 -9.23 9.82 -5.22
C GLU A 80 -8.88 9.43 -3.78
N PHE A 81 -7.77 8.71 -3.58
CA PHE A 81 -7.28 8.33 -2.26
C PHE A 81 -6.54 9.47 -1.56
N GLU A 82 -5.74 10.26 -2.28
CA GLU A 82 -5.07 11.45 -1.72
C GLU A 82 -6.09 12.54 -1.31
N ALA A 83 -7.18 12.70 -2.06
CA ALA A 83 -8.26 13.63 -1.71
C ALA A 83 -9.14 13.14 -0.54
N ASN A 84 -9.28 11.83 -0.37
CA ASN A 84 -10.07 11.20 0.70
C ASN A 84 -9.41 9.88 1.17
N PRO A 85 -8.52 9.95 2.17
CA PRO A 85 -7.81 8.82 2.75
C PRO A 85 -8.68 7.83 3.54
#